data_AF-A0A518IMV3-F1
#
_entry.id   AF-A0A518IMV3-F1
#
_cell.length_a   1.000
_cell.length_b   1.000
_cell.length_c   1.000
_cell.angle_alpha   90.00
_cell.angle_beta   90.00
_cell.angle_gamma   90.00
#
_symmetry.space_group_name_H-M   'P 1'
#
loop_
_entity.id
_entity.type
_entity.pdbx_description
1 polymer ?
#
loop_
_entity_poly.entity_id
_entity_poly.type
_entity_poly.pdbx_seq_one_letter_code
_entity_poly.pdbx_strand_id
1 'polypeptide(L)' 'MPTIAEEWKEEGRQEGRQEGRQEGAMIGQVLAYQQFLGRPTSGEEALLAMESGELRALFQQLDAEFRKLRR' A
#
# COMPACT_ATOMS: atom_id res chain seq x y z
N MET A 1 -12.93 -21.19 28.41
CA MET A 1 -11.52 -20.91 28.10
C MET A 1 -11.39 -21.09 26.60
N PRO A 2 -11.04 -20.03 25.86
CA PRO A 2 -10.84 -20.15 24.43
C PRO A 2 -9.70 -21.13 24.17
N THR A 3 -9.85 -21.93 23.13
CA THR A 3 -8.84 -22.91 22.73
C THR A 3 -7.77 -22.24 21.87
N ILE A 4 -6.54 -22.75 21.92
CA ILE A 4 -5.37 -22.23 21.14
C ILE A 4 -5.71 -22.04 19.65
N ALA A 5 -6.63 -22.86 19.12
CA ALA A 5 -7.13 -22.77 17.75
C ALA A 5 -7.99 -21.53 17.46
N GLU A 6 -8.71 -20.98 18.44
CA GLU A 6 -9.48 -19.75 18.30
C GLU A 6 -8.57 -18.52 18.31
N GLU A 7 -7.53 -18.51 19.16
CA GLU A 7 -6.51 -17.45 19.20
C GLU A 7 -5.76 -17.34 17.87
N TRP A 8 -5.29 -18.47 17.31
CA TRP A 8 -4.56 -18.45 16.03
C TRP A 8 -5.41 -17.98 14.85
N LYS A 9 -6.72 -18.27 14.88
CA LYS A 9 -7.66 -17.86 13.83
C LYS A 9 -8.01 -16.37 13.93
N GLU A 10 -8.01 -15.83 15.14
CA GLU A 10 -8.24 -14.41 15.41
C GLU A 10 -7.00 -13.57 15.09
N GLU A 11 -5.81 -14.08 15.41
CA GLU A 11 -4.52 -13.47 15.10
C GLU A 11 -4.30 -13.39 13.57
N GLY A 12 -4.49 -14.49 12.84
CA GLY A 12 -4.39 -14.47 11.36
C GLY A 12 -5.43 -13.56 10.68
N ARG A 13 -6.60 -13.33 11.30
CA ARG A 13 -7.60 -12.36 10.82
C ARG A 13 -7.24 -10.91 11.15
N GLN A 14 -6.49 -10.67 12.22
CA GLN A 14 -6.02 -9.35 12.58
C GLN A 14 -4.85 -8.94 11.71
N GLU A 15 -3.90 -9.84 11.49
CA GLU A 15 -2.74 -9.64 10.59
C GLU A 15 -3.22 -9.36 9.15
N GLY A 16 -4.06 -10.22 8.58
CA GLY A 16 -4.57 -10.00 7.21
C GLY A 16 -5.38 -8.70 7.05
N ARG A 17 -6.06 -8.22 8.10
CA ARG A 17 -6.75 -6.91 8.08
C ARG A 17 -5.80 -5.73 8.27
N GLN A 18 -4.66 -5.94 8.90
CA GLN A 18 -3.67 -4.90 9.13
C GLN A 18 -2.79 -4.73 7.89
N GLU A 19 -2.40 -5.84 7.27
CA GLU A 19 -1.69 -5.88 5.99
C GLU A 19 -2.53 -5.28 4.85
N GLY A 20 -3.78 -5.73 4.68
CA GLY A 20 -4.66 -5.18 3.63
C GLY A 20 -4.96 -3.69 3.79
N ARG A 21 -4.96 -3.17 5.03
CA ARG A 21 -5.09 -1.71 5.28
C ARG A 21 -3.80 -0.95 4.97
N GLN A 22 -2.64 -1.53 5.24
CA GLN A 22 -1.36 -0.92 4.89
C GLN A 22 -1.17 -0.88 3.38
N GLU A 23 -1.46 -1.97 2.68
CA GLU A 23 -1.41 -2.03 1.21
C GLU A 23 -2.39 -1.04 0.58
N GLY A 24 -3.66 -1.02 1.02
CA GLY A 24 -4.65 -0.07 0.49
C GLY A 24 -4.29 1.39 0.73
N ALA A 25 -3.76 1.73 1.91
CA ALA A 25 -3.30 3.09 2.19
C ALA A 25 -2.14 3.51 1.28
N MET A 26 -1.23 2.59 0.99
CA MET A 26 -0.05 2.83 0.18
C MET A 26 -0.40 2.98 -1.31
N ILE A 27 -1.32 2.17 -1.81
CA ILE A 27 -1.88 2.31 -3.16
C ILE A 27 -2.54 3.68 -3.31
N GLY A 28 -3.38 4.08 -2.36
CA GLY A 28 -4.00 5.40 -2.36
C GLY A 28 -2.99 6.54 -2.38
N GLN A 29 -1.89 6.42 -1.64
CA GLN A 29 -0.80 7.40 -1.66
C GLN A 29 -0.10 7.45 -3.02
N VAL A 30 0.22 6.30 -3.62
CA VAL A 30 0.83 6.21 -4.96
C VAL A 30 -0.06 6.89 -6.00
N LEU A 31 -1.36 6.58 -6.02
CA LEU A 31 -2.32 7.20 -6.93
C LEU A 31 -2.38 8.72 -6.77
N ALA A 32 -2.40 9.21 -5.52
CA ALA A 32 -2.38 10.64 -5.22
C ALA A 32 -1.10 11.30 -5.76
N TYR A 33 0.07 10.71 -5.52
CA TYR A 33 1.32 11.25 -6.07
C TYR A 33 1.36 11.23 -7.59
N GLN A 34 0.87 10.17 -8.24
CA GLN A 34 0.78 10.11 -9.70
C GLN A 34 -0.08 11.26 -10.24
N GLN A 35 -1.23 11.54 -9.62
CA GLN A 35 -2.06 12.69 -9.97
C GLN A 35 -1.34 14.03 -9.74
N PHE A 36 -0.70 14.22 -8.59
CA PHE A 36 0.00 15.46 -8.28
C PHE A 36 1.21 15.73 -9.18
N LEU A 37 1.89 14.68 -9.63
CA LEU A 37 3.02 14.76 -10.55
C LEU A 37 2.59 14.78 -12.02
N GLY A 38 1.28 14.67 -12.33
CA GLY A 38 0.76 14.61 -13.69
C GLY A 38 1.18 13.34 -14.46
N ARG A 39 1.52 12.27 -13.75
CA ARG A 39 1.87 10.97 -14.34
C ARG A 39 0.60 10.17 -14.65
N PRO A 40 0.65 9.25 -15.64
CA PRO A 40 -0.44 8.32 -15.86
C PRO A 40 -0.70 7.53 -14.58
N THR A 41 -1.92 7.62 -14.07
CA THR A 41 -2.35 6.85 -12.90
C THR A 41 -2.34 5.38 -13.27
N SER A 42 -1.53 4.59 -12.56
CA SER A 42 -1.63 3.14 -12.61
C SER A 42 -3.02 2.76 -12.07
N GLY A 43 -3.72 1.84 -12.73
CA GLY A 43 -4.99 1.37 -12.19
C GLY A 43 -4.79 0.76 -10.80
N GLU A 44 -5.76 0.93 -9.89
CA GLU A 44 -5.70 0.37 -8.53
C GLU A 44 -5.45 -1.15 -8.57
N GLU A 45 -6.08 -1.85 -9.51
CA GLU A 45 -5.87 -3.28 -9.79
C GLU A 45 -4.43 -3.62 -10.20
N ALA A 46 -3.77 -2.74 -10.96
CA ALA A 46 -2.38 -2.94 -11.35
C ALA A 46 -1.43 -2.74 -10.17
N LEU A 47 -1.74 -1.82 -9.26
CA LEU A 47 -0.99 -1.59 -8.03
C LEU A 47 -1.23 -2.70 -6.99
N LEU A 48 -2.44 -3.27 -6.94
CA LEU A 48 -2.78 -4.45 -6.14
C LEU A 48 -2.08 -5.72 -6.65
N ALA A 49 -1.87 -5.82 -7.96
CA ALA A 49 -1.15 -6.93 -8.59
C ALA A 49 0.38 -6.80 -8.47
N MET A 50 0.90 -5.63 -8.12
CA MET A 50 2.32 -5.41 -7.88
C MET A 50 2.76 -6.08 -6.59
N GLU A 51 4.01 -6.54 -6.56
CA GLU A 51 4.59 -7.03 -5.32
C GLU A 51 4.75 -5.86 -4.32
N SER A 52 4.53 -6.12 -3.03
CA SER A 52 4.72 -5.14 -1.95
C SER A 52 6.05 -4.38 -2.04
N GLY A 53 7.13 -5.05 -2.47
CA GLY A 53 8.44 -4.43 -2.68
C GLY A 53 8.47 -3.42 -3.83
N GLU A 54 7.81 -3.74 -4.95
CA GLU A 54 7.72 -2.85 -6.12
C GLU A 54 6.84 -1.64 -5.82
N LEU A 55 5.70 -1.86 -5.16
CA LEU A 55 4.81 -0.78 -4.72
C LEU A 55 5.56 0.20 -3.79
N ARG A 56 6.46 -0.33 -2.94
CA ARG A 56 7.31 0.48 -2.06
C ARG A 56 8.37 1.27 -2.79
N ALA A 57 9.03 0.66 -3.77
CA ALA A 57 9.97 1.38 -4.62
C ALA A 57 9.27 2.51 -5.38
N LEU A 58 8.09 2.24 -5.94
CA LEU A 58 7.29 3.23 -6.66
C LEU A 58 6.88 4.40 -5.76
N PHE A 59 6.35 4.11 -4.57
CA PHE A 59 6.01 5.13 -3.58
C PHE A 59 7.22 6.02 -3.24
N GLN A 60 8.38 5.44 -2.97
CA GLN A 60 9.59 6.20 -2.62
C GLN A 60 10.07 7.08 -3.77
N GLN A 61 10.00 6.59 -5.01
CA GLN A 61 10.34 7.37 -6.19
C GLN A 61 9.41 8.58 -6.35
N LEU A 62 8.10 8.35 -6.24
CA LEU A 62 7.08 9.39 -6.35
C LEU A 62 7.19 10.43 -5.22
N ASP A 63 7.41 10.01 -3.97
CA ASP A 63 7.63 10.94 -2.85
C ASP A 63 8.91 11.78 -3.06
N ALA A 64 10.00 11.17 -3.52
CA ALA A 64 11.24 11.89 -3.81
C ALA A 64 11.07 12.91 -4.93
N GLU A 65 10.34 12.58 -6.00
CA GLU A 65 10.01 13.51 -7.08
C GLU A 65 9.11 14.65 -6.60
N PHE A 66 8.06 14.33 -5.84
CA PHE A 66 7.15 15.32 -5.29
C PHE A 66 7.87 16.32 -4.37
N ARG A 67 8.79 15.82 -3.53
CA ARG A 67 9.65 16.69 -2.69
C ARG A 67 10.55 17.61 -3.49
N LYS A 68 11.09 17.15 -4.64
CA LYS A 68 11.89 17.99 -5.54
C LYS A 68 11.05 19.07 -6.21
N LEU A 69 9.83 18.74 -6.63
CA LEU A 69 8.90 19.67 -7.28
C LEU A 69 8.42 20.79 -6.33
N ARG A 70 8.28 20.47 -5.04
CA ARG A 70 7.81 21.42 -4.01
C ARG A 70 8.93 22.32 -3.43
N ARG A 71 10.15 22.26 -3.97
CA ARG A 71 11.32 22.99 -3.48
C ARG A 71 11.73 24.08 -4.46
#